data_AF-A0A2H6NA50-F1
#
_entry.id   AF-A0A2H6NA50-F1
#
_cell.length_a   1.000
_cell.length_b   1.000
_cell.length_c   1.000
_cell.angle_alpha   90.00
_cell.angle_beta   90.00
_cell.angle_gamma   90.00
#
_symmetry.space_group_name_H-M   'P 1'
#
loop_
_entity.id
_entity.type
_entity.pdbx_description
1 polymer ?
#
loop_
_entity_poly.entity_id
_entity_poly.type
_entity_poly.pdbx_seq_one_letter_code
_entity_poly.pdbx_strand_id
1 'polypeptide(L)'
;GGESEVVDGFHVANRFKEQNPYAFKILTSTFVDFTDIGVDYCDFAMQAKQRIIDVDEKSQVVRMNFNNATRDTIFDIPAEKVKPFYAALKDYVRLLNSTDYKYSYKMKPGDIVVFDNWRLLHGRQSYQAGAEISRHLEGAYADWDVVMSRLRILQKNVLRKQCL
;
A
#
# COMPACT_ATOMS: atom_id res chain seq x y z
N GLY A 1 18.78 -11.63 2.34
CA GLY A 1 17.42 -12.14 2.59
C GLY A 1 16.74 -11.31 3.64
N GLY A 2 15.46 -10.95 3.47
CA GLY A 2 14.71 -10.10 4.41
C GLY A 2 14.93 -8.59 4.23
N GLU A 3 15.53 -8.17 3.11
CA GLU A 3 15.62 -6.78 2.64
C GLU A 3 14.21 -6.21 2.47
N SER A 4 14.00 -4.96 2.89
CA SER A 4 12.76 -4.23 2.68
C SER A 4 12.74 -3.65 1.27
N GLU A 5 11.58 -3.71 0.62
CA GLU A 5 11.34 -3.10 -0.68
C GLU A 5 10.15 -2.14 -0.56
N VAL A 6 10.27 -0.95 -1.14
CA VAL A 6 9.21 0.06 -1.16
C VAL A 6 9.07 0.66 -2.56
N VAL A 7 7.85 1.08 -2.89
CA VAL A 7 7.55 1.74 -4.15
C VAL A 7 6.50 2.83 -3.94
N ASP A 8 6.66 3.96 -4.60
CA ASP A 8 5.67 5.04 -4.59
C ASP A 8 4.48 4.68 -5.47
N GLY A 9 3.40 4.22 -4.85
CA GLY A 9 2.19 3.78 -5.54
C GLY A 9 1.51 4.89 -6.32
N PHE A 10 1.59 6.14 -5.87
CA PHE A 10 1.01 7.29 -6.58
C PHE A 10 1.81 7.60 -7.84
N HIS A 11 3.15 7.61 -7.73
CA HIS A 11 4.00 7.79 -8.91
C HIS A 11 3.73 6.70 -9.95
N VAL A 12 3.75 5.42 -9.54
CA VAL A 12 3.51 4.31 -10.46
C VAL A 12 2.10 4.32 -11.03
N ALA A 13 1.08 4.68 -10.25
CA ALA A 13 -0.29 4.81 -10.75
C ALA A 13 -0.42 5.90 -11.83
N ASN A 14 0.27 7.03 -11.68
CA ASN A 14 0.30 8.07 -12.71
C ASN A 14 1.02 7.60 -13.99
N ARG A 15 2.15 6.90 -13.87
CA ARG A 15 2.83 6.31 -15.03
C ARG A 15 1.98 5.23 -15.70
N PHE A 16 1.26 4.44 -14.91
CA PHE A 16 0.33 3.42 -15.43
C PHE A 16 -0.83 4.06 -16.20
N LYS A 17 -1.36 5.19 -15.71
CA LYS A 17 -2.39 5.98 -16.41
C LYS A 17 -1.92 6.48 -17.77
N GLU A 18 -0.66 6.95 -17.86
CA GLU A 18 -0.05 7.40 -19.12
C GLU A 18 0.15 6.23 -20.11
N GLN A 19 0.65 5.09 -19.63
CA GLN A 19 0.99 3.95 -20.47
C GLN A 19 -0.23 3.13 -20.92
N ASN A 20 -1.21 2.96 -20.04
CA ASN A 20 -2.39 2.13 -20.29
C ASN A 20 -3.62 2.72 -19.59
N PRO A 21 -4.22 3.78 -20.14
CA PRO A 21 -5.38 4.45 -19.53
C PRO A 21 -6.60 3.54 -19.40
N TYR A 22 -6.75 2.54 -20.29
CA TYR A 22 -7.82 1.56 -20.20
C TYR A 22 -7.66 0.64 -18.98
N ALA A 23 -6.46 0.09 -18.77
CA ALA A 23 -6.18 -0.76 -17.61
C ALA A 23 -6.20 0.06 -16.29
N PHE A 24 -5.71 1.30 -16.31
CA PHE A 24 -5.86 2.23 -15.20
C PHE A 24 -7.34 2.41 -14.83
N LYS A 25 -8.21 2.67 -15.82
CA LYS A 25 -9.65 2.81 -15.60
C LYS A 25 -10.27 1.55 -14.98
N ILE A 26 -9.83 0.35 -15.37
CA ILE A 26 -10.29 -0.90 -14.75
C ILE A 26 -9.95 -0.90 -13.25
N LEU A 27 -8.70 -0.61 -12.89
CA LEU A 27 -8.24 -0.65 -11.49
C LEU A 27 -8.79 0.50 -10.62
N THR A 28 -9.24 1.61 -11.23
CA THR A 28 -9.91 2.73 -10.55
C THR A 28 -11.43 2.68 -10.57
N SER A 29 -12.04 1.66 -11.17
CA SER A 29 -13.50 1.52 -11.20
C SER A 29 -14.02 0.18 -10.70
N THR A 30 -13.15 -0.83 -10.61
CA THR A 30 -13.52 -2.16 -10.13
C THR A 30 -13.36 -2.25 -8.62
N PHE A 31 -14.44 -2.53 -7.90
CA PHE A 31 -14.38 -2.90 -6.49
C PHE A 31 -13.87 -4.33 -6.36
N VAL A 32 -12.97 -4.54 -5.41
CA VAL A 32 -12.33 -5.81 -5.10
C VAL A 32 -12.63 -6.15 -3.65
N ASP A 33 -13.06 -7.38 -3.41
CA ASP A 33 -13.30 -7.94 -2.09
C ASP A 33 -11.97 -8.32 -1.42
N PHE A 34 -11.85 -7.95 -0.14
CA PHE A 34 -10.74 -8.29 0.73
C PHE A 34 -11.29 -8.93 1.99
N THR A 35 -10.59 -9.96 2.48
CA THR A 35 -10.97 -10.74 3.64
C THR A 35 -9.78 -10.95 4.57
N ASP A 36 -10.05 -10.97 5.87
CA ASP A 36 -9.11 -11.45 6.88
C ASP A 36 -9.90 -12.09 8.03
N ILE A 37 -9.63 -13.35 8.33
CA ILE A 37 -10.36 -14.13 9.34
C ILE A 37 -9.35 -14.90 10.17
N GLY A 38 -9.42 -14.76 11.49
CA GLY A 38 -8.44 -15.38 12.38
C GLY A 38 -8.60 -14.96 13.84
N VAL A 39 -7.55 -15.25 14.61
CA VAL A 39 -7.46 -14.93 16.04
C VAL A 39 -6.07 -14.34 16.31
N ASP A 40 -6.05 -13.16 16.91
CA ASP A 40 -4.84 -12.47 17.39
C ASP A 40 -5.19 -11.75 18.70
N TYR A 41 -5.19 -10.42 18.75
CA TYR A 41 -5.67 -9.62 19.89
C TYR A 41 -7.10 -10.00 20.32
N CYS A 42 -7.96 -10.28 19.35
CA CYS A 42 -9.30 -10.85 19.54
C CYS A 42 -9.63 -11.75 18.33
N ASP A 43 -10.75 -12.48 18.40
CA ASP A 43 -11.31 -13.12 17.22
C ASP A 43 -11.77 -12.05 16.22
N PHE A 44 -11.46 -12.24 14.94
CA PHE A 44 -11.84 -11.29 13.88
C PHE A 44 -12.33 -12.00 12.61
N ALA A 45 -13.28 -11.36 11.93
CA ALA A 45 -13.78 -11.75 10.62
C ALA A 45 -14.10 -10.48 9.82
N MET A 46 -13.09 -9.96 9.13
CA MET A 46 -13.11 -8.67 8.45
C MET A 46 -13.38 -8.85 6.96
N GLN A 47 -14.21 -7.98 6.41
CA GLN A 47 -14.57 -7.94 5.00
C GLN A 47 -14.58 -6.49 4.53
N ALA A 48 -14.05 -6.23 3.33
CA ALA A 48 -14.04 -4.90 2.74
C ALA A 48 -14.13 -4.96 1.22
N LYS A 49 -14.80 -3.99 0.61
CA LYS A 49 -14.78 -3.75 -0.84
C LYS A 49 -14.09 -2.43 -1.13
N GLN A 50 -12.98 -2.46 -1.86
CA GLN A 50 -12.19 -1.27 -2.20
C GLN A 50 -11.72 -1.32 -3.65
N ARG A 51 -11.41 -0.16 -4.22
CA ARG A 51 -10.72 -0.09 -5.52
C ARG A 51 -9.22 -0.16 -5.30
N ILE A 52 -8.50 -0.91 -6.13
CA ILE A 52 -7.04 -1.04 -5.99
C ILE A 52 -6.35 0.32 -6.06
N ILE A 53 -6.74 1.12 -7.06
CA ILE A 53 -6.31 2.51 -7.20
C ILE A 53 -7.50 3.38 -6.84
N ASP A 54 -7.51 3.96 -5.64
CA ASP A 54 -8.58 4.85 -5.24
C ASP A 54 -8.31 6.27 -5.73
N VAL A 55 -9.35 6.92 -6.24
CA VAL A 55 -9.28 8.27 -6.79
C VAL A 55 -10.37 9.17 -6.21
N ASP A 56 -10.07 10.45 -6.10
CA ASP A 56 -11.05 11.47 -5.75
C ASP A 56 -11.96 11.85 -6.94
N GLU A 57 -12.86 12.81 -6.70
CA GLU A 57 -13.77 13.35 -7.72
C GLU A 57 -13.05 14.01 -8.90
N LYS A 58 -11.77 14.39 -8.73
CA LYS A 58 -10.91 14.98 -9.76
C LYS A 58 -9.98 13.94 -10.41
N SER A 59 -10.25 12.65 -10.19
CA SER A 59 -9.45 11.54 -10.70
C SER A 59 -7.98 11.59 -10.25
N GLN A 60 -7.70 12.22 -9.11
CA GLN A 60 -6.40 12.19 -8.45
C GLN A 60 -6.31 10.96 -7.56
N VAL A 61 -5.17 10.27 -7.62
CA VAL A 61 -4.92 9.10 -6.78
C VAL A 61 -4.79 9.55 -5.33
N VAL A 62 -5.62 8.97 -4.45
CA VAL A 62 -5.66 9.33 -3.02
C VAL A 62 -5.26 8.19 -2.10
N ARG A 63 -5.39 6.94 -2.54
CA ARG A 63 -5.04 5.77 -1.73
C ARG A 63 -4.84 4.51 -2.57
N MET A 64 -3.84 3.71 -2.20
CA MET A 64 -3.61 2.36 -2.71
C MET A 64 -4.26 1.35 -1.77
N ASN A 65 -5.16 0.51 -2.29
CA ASN A 65 -5.78 -0.59 -1.54
C ASN A 65 -5.37 -1.91 -2.19
N PHE A 66 -4.16 -2.39 -1.89
CA PHE A 66 -3.67 -3.63 -2.49
C PHE A 66 -2.82 -4.44 -1.52
N ASN A 67 -3.35 -5.59 -1.13
CA ASN A 67 -2.61 -6.69 -0.55
C ASN A 67 -3.12 -7.98 -1.21
N ASN A 68 -2.26 -8.66 -1.98
CA ASN A 68 -2.69 -9.85 -2.71
C ASN A 68 -2.95 -11.05 -1.78
N ALA A 69 -2.39 -11.08 -0.56
CA ALA A 69 -2.62 -12.17 0.39
C ALA A 69 -4.01 -12.12 1.00
N THR A 70 -4.58 -10.92 1.16
CA THR A 70 -5.92 -10.70 1.76
C THR A 70 -6.99 -10.38 0.73
N ARG A 71 -6.67 -10.38 -0.57
CA ARG A 71 -7.68 -10.30 -1.63
C ARG A 71 -8.50 -11.59 -1.60
N ASP A 72 -9.82 -11.46 -1.50
CA ASP A 72 -10.72 -12.59 -1.34
C ASP A 72 -10.73 -13.48 -2.59
N THR A 73 -11.08 -14.75 -2.36
CA THR A 73 -11.53 -15.70 -3.38
C THR A 73 -12.85 -15.27 -4.02
N ILE A 74 -13.74 -14.63 -3.24
CA ILE A 74 -14.93 -13.98 -3.74
C ILE A 74 -14.50 -12.82 -4.63
N PHE A 75 -15.01 -12.78 -5.86
CA PHE A 75 -14.75 -11.67 -6.76
C PHE A 75 -16.04 -11.26 -7.47
N ASP A 76 -16.70 -10.28 -6.90
CA ASP A 76 -18.06 -9.85 -7.25
C ASP A 76 -18.07 -8.93 -8.48
N ILE A 77 -17.73 -9.49 -9.64
CA ILE A 77 -17.81 -8.83 -10.93
C ILE A 77 -18.35 -9.77 -12.01
N PRO A 78 -18.93 -9.25 -13.11
CA PRO A 78 -19.30 -10.08 -14.25
C PRO A 78 -18.13 -10.90 -14.79
N ALA A 79 -18.39 -12.15 -15.16
CA ALA A 79 -17.37 -13.13 -15.57
C ALA A 79 -16.48 -12.62 -16.73
N GLU A 80 -17.07 -11.90 -17.68
CA GLU A 80 -16.38 -11.30 -18.82
C GLU A 80 -15.38 -10.21 -18.43
N LYS A 81 -15.52 -9.61 -17.24
CA LYS A 81 -14.61 -8.58 -16.72
C LYS A 81 -13.44 -9.15 -15.90
N VAL A 82 -13.50 -10.43 -15.51
CA VAL A 82 -12.47 -11.09 -14.70
C VAL A 82 -11.12 -11.11 -15.40
N LYS A 83 -11.07 -11.61 -16.64
CA LYS A 83 -9.81 -11.69 -17.40
C LYS A 83 -9.21 -10.29 -17.68
N PRO A 84 -9.97 -9.28 -18.14
CA PRO A 84 -9.49 -7.90 -18.25
C PRO A 84 -8.94 -7.32 -16.94
N PHE A 85 -9.61 -7.58 -15.81
CA PHE A 85 -9.13 -7.14 -14.50
C PHE A 85 -7.77 -7.73 -14.15
N TYR A 86 -7.61 -9.05 -14.29
CA TYR A 86 -6.33 -9.69 -14.00
C TYR A 86 -5.22 -9.27 -14.96
N ALA A 87 -5.54 -8.97 -16.22
CA ALA A 87 -4.58 -8.40 -17.16
C ALA A 87 -4.11 -7.01 -16.70
N ALA A 88 -5.05 -6.13 -16.32
CA ALA A 88 -4.72 -4.81 -15.80
C ALA A 88 -3.91 -4.88 -14.49
N LEU A 89 -4.29 -5.75 -13.56
CA LEU A 89 -3.57 -5.97 -12.31
C LEU A 89 -2.15 -6.48 -12.58
N LYS A 90 -1.97 -7.42 -13.50
CA LYS A 90 -0.64 -7.95 -13.87
C LYS A 90 0.27 -6.87 -14.43
N ASP A 91 -0.24 -6.01 -15.30
CA ASP A 91 0.55 -4.91 -15.86
C ASP A 91 0.92 -3.87 -14.79
N TYR A 92 -0.01 -3.55 -13.88
CA TYR A 92 0.27 -2.65 -12.76
C TYR A 92 1.32 -3.23 -11.80
N VAL A 93 1.19 -4.51 -11.42
CA VAL A 93 2.18 -5.20 -10.57
C VAL A 93 3.54 -5.32 -11.27
N ARG A 94 3.58 -5.47 -12.59
CA ARG A 94 4.85 -5.43 -13.35
C ARG A 94 5.54 -4.08 -13.18
N LEU A 95 4.79 -2.97 -13.28
CA LEU A 95 5.34 -1.64 -13.06
C LEU A 95 5.81 -1.45 -11.62
N LEU A 96 5.02 -1.84 -10.63
CA LEU A 96 5.42 -1.78 -9.22
C LEU A 96 6.72 -2.52 -8.92
N ASN A 97 7.00 -3.59 -9.65
CA ASN A 97 8.21 -4.39 -9.50
C ASN A 97 9.37 -3.95 -10.41
N SER A 98 9.20 -2.93 -11.26
CA SER A 98 10.30 -2.42 -12.09
C SER A 98 11.42 -1.89 -11.22
N THR A 99 12.66 -2.19 -11.59
CA THR A 99 13.87 -1.64 -10.96
C THR A 99 13.96 -0.12 -11.06
N ASP A 100 13.23 0.48 -12.01
CA ASP A 100 13.19 1.93 -12.19
C ASP A 100 12.40 2.65 -11.08
N TYR A 101 11.49 1.95 -10.39
CA TYR A 101 10.59 2.54 -9.40
C TYR A 101 10.78 1.97 -7.99
N LYS A 102 11.28 0.74 -7.88
CA LYS A 102 11.43 0.05 -6.61
C LYS A 102 12.72 0.48 -5.90
N TYR A 103 12.60 0.85 -4.63
CA TYR A 103 13.74 1.12 -3.75
C TYR A 103 13.90 -0.02 -2.74
N SER A 104 15.14 -0.50 -2.56
CA SER A 104 15.45 -1.62 -1.64
C SER A 104 16.48 -1.19 -0.61
N TYR A 105 16.25 -1.55 0.65
CA TYR A 105 17.14 -1.23 1.76
C TYR A 105 17.13 -2.31 2.83
N LYS A 106 18.14 -2.31 3.70
CA LYS A 106 18.28 -3.25 4.80
C LYS A 106 18.14 -2.54 6.13
N MET A 107 17.14 -2.91 6.92
CA MET A 107 17.02 -2.44 8.31
C MET A 107 18.01 -3.17 9.21
N LYS A 108 18.62 -2.42 10.13
CA LYS A 108 19.46 -2.89 11.22
C LYS A 108 18.71 -2.79 12.55
N PRO A 109 19.12 -3.53 13.60
CA PRO A 109 18.59 -3.32 14.94
C PRO A 109 18.71 -1.86 15.37
N GLY A 110 17.60 -1.28 15.83
CA GLY A 110 17.49 0.13 16.20
C GLY A 110 16.96 1.05 15.09
N ASP A 111 16.91 0.60 13.84
CA ASP A 111 16.33 1.39 12.74
C ASP A 111 14.80 1.44 12.85
N ILE A 112 14.23 2.61 12.60
CA ILE A 112 12.79 2.83 12.48
C ILE A 112 12.50 3.41 11.11
N VAL A 113 11.48 2.88 10.44
CA VAL A 113 10.92 3.47 9.23
C VAL A 113 9.48 3.89 9.49
N VAL A 114 9.14 5.11 9.09
CA VAL A 114 7.78 5.64 9.11
C VAL A 114 7.42 6.04 7.70
N PHE A 115 6.27 5.60 7.21
CA PHE A 115 5.86 5.85 5.84
C PHE A 115 4.34 5.99 5.71
N ASP A 116 3.91 6.58 4.59
CA ASP A 116 2.51 6.72 4.23
C ASP A 116 1.95 5.40 3.68
N ASN A 117 1.14 4.69 4.47
CA ASN A 117 0.52 3.43 4.04
C ASN A 117 -0.61 3.62 3.01
N TRP A 118 -1.08 4.85 2.76
CA TRP A 118 -2.02 5.12 1.66
C TRP A 118 -1.29 5.31 0.32
N ARG A 119 -0.01 5.69 0.35
CA ARG A 119 0.79 5.99 -0.85
C ARG A 119 1.78 4.89 -1.21
N LEU A 120 2.58 4.45 -0.24
CA LEU A 120 3.64 3.48 -0.49
C LEU A 120 3.07 2.06 -0.44
N LEU A 121 3.47 1.24 -1.40
CA LEU A 121 3.43 -0.21 -1.24
C LEU A 121 4.79 -0.68 -0.74
N HIS A 122 4.77 -1.70 0.11
CA HIS A 122 5.97 -2.25 0.70
C HIS A 122 5.94 -3.78 0.67
N GLY A 123 7.12 -4.37 0.63
CA GLY A 123 7.34 -5.80 0.64
C GLY A 123 8.68 -6.13 1.27
N ARG A 124 9.02 -7.42 1.25
CA ARG A 124 10.34 -7.88 1.67
C ARG A 124 10.78 -9.08 0.86
N GLN A 125 12.10 -9.21 0.69
CA GLN A 125 12.68 -10.42 0.14
C GLN A 125 12.56 -11.59 1.13
N SER A 126 12.52 -12.82 0.62
CA SER A 126 12.53 -14.01 1.45
C SER A 126 13.82 -14.14 2.25
N TYR A 127 13.79 -14.97 3.29
CA TYR A 127 14.95 -15.33 4.11
C TYR A 127 14.80 -16.78 4.58
N GLN A 128 15.91 -17.38 5.00
CA GLN A 128 15.92 -18.76 5.46
C GLN A 128 15.29 -18.88 6.85
N ALA A 129 14.41 -19.85 7.01
CA ALA A 129 13.87 -20.23 8.31
C ALA A 129 14.91 -21.04 9.11
N GLY A 130 14.80 -21.01 10.43
CA GLY A 130 15.65 -21.76 11.36
C GLY A 130 14.91 -22.04 12.66
N ALA A 131 15.57 -22.74 13.59
CA ALA A 131 14.98 -23.10 14.88
C ALA A 131 14.79 -21.88 15.81
N GLU A 132 15.57 -20.82 15.62
CA GLU A 132 15.53 -19.60 16.42
C GLU A 132 15.00 -18.41 15.61
N ILE A 133 14.48 -17.40 16.31
CA ILE A 133 14.04 -16.14 15.68
C ILE A 133 15.26 -15.35 15.21
N SER A 134 15.46 -15.34 13.89
CA SER A 134 16.55 -14.62 13.23
C SER A 134 16.20 -13.21 12.76
N ARG A 135 14.90 -12.84 12.80
CA ARG A 135 14.40 -11.52 12.38
C ARG A 135 13.13 -11.17 13.15
N HIS A 136 13.13 -10.04 13.84
CA HIS A 136 11.98 -9.50 14.56
C HIS A 136 11.84 -8.01 14.23
N LEU A 137 10.63 -7.59 13.85
CA LEU A 137 10.24 -6.19 13.71
C LEU A 137 8.99 -5.97 14.54
N GLU A 138 8.93 -4.85 15.25
CA GLU A 138 7.73 -4.37 15.91
C GLU A 138 7.07 -3.30 15.03
N GLY A 139 5.74 -3.36 14.90
CA GLY A 139 4.97 -2.47 14.04
C GLY A 139 3.78 -1.87 14.77
N ALA A 140 3.44 -0.63 14.41
CA ALA A 140 2.26 0.08 14.89
C ALA A 140 1.69 0.96 13.78
N TYR A 141 0.42 1.34 13.92
CA TYR A 141 -0.28 2.22 12.98
C TYR A 141 -0.75 3.49 13.68
N ALA A 142 -0.83 4.57 12.91
CA ALA A 142 -1.41 5.84 13.34
C ALA A 142 -2.31 6.40 12.25
N ASP A 143 -3.40 7.06 12.64
CA ASP A 143 -4.30 7.74 11.72
C ASP A 143 -3.64 9.03 11.18
N TRP A 144 -3.87 9.32 9.90
CA TRP A 144 -3.39 10.54 9.25
C TRP A 144 -3.90 11.81 9.94
N ASP A 145 -5.11 11.83 10.49
CA ASP A 145 -5.63 12.99 11.22
C ASP A 145 -4.87 13.25 12.52
N VAL A 146 -4.42 12.21 13.21
CA VAL A 146 -3.56 12.33 14.39
C VAL A 146 -2.20 12.91 14.01
N VAL A 147 -1.60 12.40 12.93
CA VAL A 147 -0.32 12.88 12.40
C VAL A 147 -0.43 14.35 11.95
N MET A 148 -1.45 14.69 11.18
CA MET A 148 -1.67 16.05 10.66
C MET A 148 -2.02 17.03 11.77
N SER A 149 -2.76 16.61 12.81
CA SER A 149 -3.01 17.42 14.00
C SER A 149 -1.70 17.81 14.69
N ARG A 150 -0.81 16.84 14.94
CA ARG A 150 0.51 17.11 15.53
C ARG A 150 1.36 18.02 14.64
N LEU A 151 1.36 17.78 13.33
CA LEU A 151 2.09 18.59 12.37
C LEU A 151 1.67 20.06 12.40
N ARG A 152 0.36 20.36 12.39
CA ARG A 152 -0.17 21.74 12.45
C ARG A 152 0.27 22.47 13.73
N ILE A 153 0.28 21.77 14.88
CA ILE A 153 0.77 22.34 16.15
C ILE A 153 2.26 22.63 16.08
N LEU A 154 3.07 21.71 15.55
CA LEU A 154 4.51 21.88 15.41
C LEU A 154 4.85 23.05 14.48
N GLN A 155 4.20 23.15 13.32
CA GLN A 155 4.38 24.26 12.39
C GLN A 155 4.13 25.60 13.08
N LYS A 156 3.01 25.74 13.81
CA LYS A 156 2.70 26.95 14.58
C LYS A 156 3.78 27.27 15.62
N ASN A 157 4.28 26.27 16.35
CA ASN A 157 5.26 26.46 17.42
C ASN A 157 6.66 26.81 16.89
N VAL A 158 7.09 26.20 15.78
CA VAL A 158 8.39 26.48 15.15
C VAL A 158 8.39 27.88 14.55
N LEU A 159 7.34 28.27 13.82
CA LEU A 159 7.22 29.60 13.22
C LEU A 159 7.15 30.71 14.29
N ARG A 160 6.44 30.48 15.40
CA ARG A 160 6.42 31.42 16.54
C ARG A 160 7.80 31.63 17.17
N LYS A 161 8.63 30.59 17.23
CA LYS A 161 10.01 30.69 17.74
C LYS A 161 10.96 31.41 16.81
N GLN A 162 10.62 31.59 15.53
CA GLN A 162 11.43 32.35 14.57
C GLN A 162 11.11 33.86 14.57
N CYS A 163 9.97 34.26 15.13
CA CYS A 163 9.56 35.66 15.24
C CYS A 163 9.92 36.32 16.59
N LEU A 164 10.50 35.56 17.52
CA LEU A 164 11.05 36.02 18.80
C LEU A 164 12.57 35.93 18.74
#